data_AF-A0A8I0TTN0-F1
#
_entry.id   AF-A0A8I0TTN0-F1
#
_cell.length_a   1.000
_cell.length_b   1.000
_cell.length_c   1.000
_cell.angle_alpha   90.00
_cell.angle_beta   90.00
_cell.angle_gamma   90.00
#
_symmetry.space_group_name_H-M   'P 1'
#
loop_
_entity.id
_entity.type
_entity.pdbx_description
1 polymer ?
#
loop_
_entity_poly.entity_id
_entity_poly.type
_entity_poly.pdbx_seq_one_letter_code
_entity_poly.pdbx_strand_id
1 'polypeptide(L)'
;MPDADEVMGVLTEQVETRFQMPIAELRRAVAAAPQAHPEATTIVRWHGMLTEAQQVLERAEDALAEALAQHVDAVPDGEFVELPEHVMYLADMVNSAHTVRQGRAMTVRHLLDPQAIGNRSGVWRGPSPLVRRGPALPTGSPSLPATGQAPARRVAR
;
A
#
# COMPACT_ATOMS: atom_id res chain seq x y z
N MET A 1 12.20 1.22 21.51
CA MET A 1 11.64 1.67 20.22
C MET A 1 12.01 0.61 19.23
N PRO A 2 11.10 0.10 18.39
CA PRO A 2 11.50 -0.82 17.33
C PRO A 2 12.50 -0.12 16.41
N ASP A 3 13.51 -0.85 15.96
CA ASP A 3 14.54 -0.32 15.05
C ASP A 3 13.90 0.08 13.70
N ALA A 4 14.52 1.00 12.95
CA ALA A 4 13.95 1.50 11.70
C ALA A 4 13.68 0.37 10.69
N ASP A 5 14.61 -0.58 10.61
CA ASP A 5 14.49 -1.81 9.82
C ASP A 5 13.33 -2.69 10.30
N GLU A 6 13.08 -2.73 11.61
CA GLU A 6 11.98 -3.49 12.20
C GLU A 6 10.62 -2.94 11.76
N VAL A 7 10.43 -1.62 11.75
CA VAL A 7 9.16 -1.02 11.29
C VAL A 7 8.91 -1.26 9.80
N MET A 8 9.95 -1.20 8.96
CA MET A 8 9.83 -1.53 7.53
C MET A 8 9.49 -3.00 7.32
N GLY A 9 10.17 -3.90 8.04
CA GLY A 9 9.91 -5.33 8.00
C GLY A 9 8.49 -5.66 8.41
N VAL A 10 8.04 -5.14 9.56
CA VAL A 10 6.68 -5.35 10.08
C VAL A 10 5.61 -4.85 9.10
N LEU A 11 5.78 -3.67 8.50
CA LEU A 11 4.81 -3.17 7.53
C LEU A 11 4.80 -3.98 6.23
N THR A 12 5.98 -4.41 5.76
CA THR A 12 6.08 -5.31 4.60
C THR A 12 5.35 -6.61 4.87
N GLU A 13 5.62 -7.25 6.02
CA GLU A 13 4.98 -8.49 6.44
C GLU A 13 3.46 -8.36 6.57
N GLN A 14 2.97 -7.23 7.10
CA GLN A 14 1.54 -6.96 7.19
C GLN A 14 0.89 -6.83 5.81
N VAL A 15 1.56 -6.20 4.84
CA VAL A 15 1.07 -6.15 3.45
C VAL A 15 1.02 -7.56 2.87
N GLU A 16 2.10 -8.33 3.01
CA GLU A 16 2.18 -9.68 2.47
C GLU A 16 1.14 -10.62 3.10
N THR A 17 0.93 -10.50 4.40
CA THR A 17 -0.12 -11.24 5.13
C THR A 17 -1.51 -10.84 4.67
N ARG A 18 -1.77 -9.55 4.46
CA ARG A 18 -3.08 -9.05 3.99
C ARG A 18 -3.45 -9.57 2.60
N PHE A 19 -2.47 -9.72 1.73
CA PHE A 19 -2.65 -10.14 0.33
C PHE A 19 -2.27 -11.60 0.05
N GLN A 20 -1.74 -12.31 1.05
CA GLN A 20 -1.24 -13.69 0.95
C GLN A 20 -0.28 -13.87 -0.23
N MET A 21 0.59 -12.88 -0.46
CA MET A 21 1.46 -12.79 -1.62
C MET A 21 2.68 -11.92 -1.31
N PRO A 22 3.90 -12.29 -1.74
CA PRO A 22 5.09 -11.47 -1.58
C PRO A 22 4.93 -10.08 -2.20
N ILE A 23 5.51 -9.04 -1.59
CA ILE A 23 5.34 -7.64 -2.03
C ILE A 23 5.80 -7.42 -3.48
N ALA A 24 6.83 -8.16 -3.91
CA ALA A 24 7.34 -8.12 -5.28
C ALA A 24 6.34 -8.69 -6.29
N GLU A 25 5.65 -9.77 -5.94
CA GLU A 25 4.60 -10.36 -6.78
C GLU A 25 3.34 -9.49 -6.79
N LEU A 26 2.96 -8.95 -5.63
CA LEU A 26 1.84 -8.02 -5.50
C LEU A 26 2.04 -6.77 -6.38
N ARG A 27 3.26 -6.22 -6.39
CA ARG A 27 3.65 -5.11 -7.28
C ARG A 27 3.42 -5.46 -8.75
N ARG A 28 3.80 -6.66 -9.19
CA ARG A 28 3.60 -7.11 -10.58
C ARG A 28 2.11 -7.31 -10.89
N ALA A 29 1.35 -7.92 -9.99
CA ALA A 29 -0.08 -8.15 -10.17
C ALA A 29 -0.87 -6.83 -10.30
N VAL A 30 -0.57 -5.86 -9.42
CA VAL A 30 -1.13 -4.51 -9.46
C VAL A 30 -0.75 -3.79 -10.76
N ALA A 31 0.51 -3.88 -11.20
CA ALA A 31 0.95 -3.25 -12.44
C ALA A 31 0.24 -3.83 -13.68
N ALA A 32 -0.09 -5.13 -13.67
CA ALA A 32 -0.79 -5.78 -14.76
C ALA A 32 -2.28 -5.41 -14.85
N ALA A 33 -2.94 -5.18 -13.70
CA ALA A 33 -4.36 -4.83 -13.67
C ALA A 33 -4.70 -3.82 -12.55
N PRO A 34 -4.30 -2.54 -12.66
CA PRO A 34 -4.46 -1.56 -11.58
C PRO A 34 -5.92 -1.35 -11.16
N GLN A 35 -6.84 -1.38 -12.14
CA GLN A 35 -8.26 -1.13 -11.91
C GLN A 35 -9.00 -2.33 -11.31
N ALA A 36 -8.44 -3.54 -11.40
CA ALA A 36 -9.05 -4.74 -10.80
C ALA A 36 -8.92 -4.73 -9.27
N HIS A 37 -7.89 -4.05 -8.75
CA HIS A 37 -7.56 -4.02 -7.33
C HIS A 37 -7.13 -2.62 -6.85
N PRO A 38 -8.09 -1.68 -6.73
CA PRO A 38 -7.76 -0.29 -6.36
C PRO A 38 -7.15 -0.16 -4.95
N GLU A 39 -7.57 -1.00 -4.00
CA GLU A 39 -7.02 -1.04 -2.63
C GLU A 39 -5.55 -1.49 -2.63
N ALA A 40 -5.26 -2.63 -3.28
CA ALA A 40 -3.89 -3.15 -3.41
C ALA A 40 -2.98 -2.16 -4.15
N THR A 41 -3.50 -1.51 -5.20
CA THR A 41 -2.77 -0.47 -5.94
C THR A 41 -2.37 0.68 -5.04
N THR A 42 -3.30 1.14 -4.19
CA THR A 42 -3.05 2.24 -3.25
C THR A 42 -2.01 1.82 -2.21
N ILE A 43 -2.17 0.66 -1.58
CA ILE A 43 -1.23 0.16 -0.56
C ILE A 43 0.17 -0.03 -1.14
N VAL A 44 0.30 -0.66 -2.32
CA VAL A 44 1.60 -0.87 -2.98
C VAL A 44 2.29 0.46 -3.30
N ARG A 45 1.53 1.47 -3.75
CA ARG A 45 2.08 2.81 -3.99
C ARG A 45 2.59 3.44 -2.70
N TRP A 46 1.81 3.42 -1.62
CA TRP A 46 2.22 3.97 -0.34
C TRP A 46 3.40 3.24 0.28
N HIS A 47 3.45 1.92 0.13
CA HIS A 47 4.61 1.11 0.51
C HIS A 47 5.86 1.50 -0.29
N GLY A 48 5.72 1.75 -1.60
CA GLY A 48 6.82 2.26 -2.43
C GLY A 48 7.37 3.60 -1.94
N MET A 49 6.49 4.57 -1.68
CA MET A 49 6.89 5.88 -1.15
C MET A 49 7.52 5.77 0.25
N LEU A 50 7.10 4.80 1.06
CA LEU A 50 7.72 4.51 2.35
C LEU A 50 9.14 3.95 2.16
N THR A 51 9.35 3.02 1.23
CA THR A 51 10.69 2.51 0.89
C THR A 51 11.61 3.64 0.42
N GLU A 52 11.12 4.54 -0.42
CA GLU A 52 11.90 5.71 -0.88
C GLU A 52 12.26 6.64 0.29
N ALA A 53 11.31 6.92 1.19
CA ALA A 53 11.55 7.75 2.36
C ALA A 53 12.58 7.12 3.33
N GLN A 54 12.55 5.80 3.49
CA GLN A 54 13.53 5.07 4.28
C GLN A 54 14.95 5.22 3.69
N GLN A 55 15.12 5.05 2.38
CA GLN A 55 16.42 5.24 1.73
C GLN A 55 16.93 6.68 1.81
N VAL A 56 16.02 7.67 1.81
CA VAL A 56 16.39 9.09 2.00
C VAL A 56 16.86 9.34 3.42
N LEU A 57 16.20 8.73 4.41
CA LEU A 57 16.61 8.82 5.82
C LEU A 57 17.99 8.20 6.03
N GLU A 58 18.22 6.97 5.56
CA GLU A 58 19.51 6.28 5.65
C GLU A 58 20.65 7.14 5.07
N ARG A 59 20.45 7.69 3.87
CA ARG A 59 21.45 8.57 3.23
C ARG A 59 21.69 9.86 4.01
N ALA A 60 20.68 10.41 4.66
CA ALA A 60 20.84 11.60 5.49
C ALA A 60 21.58 11.29 6.80
N GLU A 61 21.29 10.14 7.41
CA GLU A 61 21.95 9.66 8.63
C GLU A 61 23.43 9.35 8.36
N ASP A 62 23.75 8.67 7.26
CA ASP A 62 25.12 8.40 6.83
C ASP A 62 25.91 9.70 6.61
N ALA A 63 25.30 10.68 5.91
CA ALA A 63 25.95 11.96 5.66
C ALA A 63 26.20 12.76 6.95
N LEU A 64 25.26 12.74 7.90
CA LEU A 64 25.44 13.38 9.19
C LEU A 64 26.53 12.67 10.01
N ALA A 65 26.53 11.33 10.02
CA ALA A 65 27.55 10.54 10.73
C ALA A 65 28.95 10.81 10.17
N GLU A 66 29.09 10.89 8.85
CA GLU A 66 30.35 11.24 8.19
C GLU A 66 30.81 12.65 8.57
N ALA A 67 29.92 13.65 8.51
CA ALA A 67 30.26 15.02 8.85
C ALA A 67 30.64 15.19 10.34
N LEU A 68 29.96 14.47 11.24
CA LEU A 68 30.31 14.44 12.66
C LEU A 68 31.66 13.77 12.90
N ALA A 69 31.95 12.66 12.23
CA ALA A 69 33.25 11.99 12.34
C ALA A 69 34.40 12.92 11.90
N GLN A 70 34.23 13.60 10.75
CA GLN A 70 35.21 14.57 10.26
C GLN A 70 35.39 15.76 11.21
N HIS A 71 34.31 16.22 11.85
CA HIS A 71 34.39 17.29 12.84
C HIS A 71 35.17 16.84 14.09
N VAL A 72 34.87 15.64 14.62
CA VAL A 72 35.59 15.08 15.77
C VAL A 72 37.08 14.93 15.49
N ASP A 73 37.45 14.44 14.32
CA ASP A 73 38.87 14.28 13.93
C ASP A 73 39.61 15.62 13.79
N ALA A 74 38.89 16.71 13.50
CA ALA A 74 39.46 18.04 13.33
C ALA A 74 39.56 18.83 14.63
N VAL A 75 38.82 18.46 15.68
CA VAL A 75 38.79 19.18 16.96
C VAL A 75 39.80 18.57 17.94
N PRO A 76 40.76 19.37 18.47
CA PRO A 76 41.70 18.88 19.47
C PRO A 76 41.01 18.38 20.75
N ASP A 77 41.57 17.31 21.34
CA ASP A 77 41.06 16.75 22.60
C ASP A 77 40.97 17.82 23.70
N GLY A 78 39.78 17.94 24.30
CA GLY A 78 39.52 18.84 25.43
C GLY A 78 39.12 20.26 25.04
N GLU A 79 38.99 20.57 23.75
CA GLU A 79 38.48 21.86 23.27
C GLU A 79 37.02 21.74 22.83
N PHE A 80 36.15 22.63 23.31
CA PHE A 80 34.77 22.70 22.84
C PHE A 80 34.69 23.66 21.65
N VAL A 81 34.42 23.11 20.47
CA VAL A 81 34.23 23.88 19.24
C VAL A 81 32.77 23.76 18.82
N GLU A 82 32.16 24.88 18.44
CA GLU A 82 30.79 24.89 17.95
C GLU A 82 30.66 24.04 16.68
N LEU A 83 29.51 23.33 16.55
CA LEU A 83 29.22 22.56 15.36
C LEU A 83 29.13 23.49 14.14
N PRO A 84 29.84 23.17 13.04
CA PRO A 84 29.72 23.92 11.81
C PRO A 84 28.27 23.96 11.30
N GLU A 85 27.89 25.07 10.66
CA GLU A 85 26.54 25.26 10.10
C GLU A 85 26.10 24.10 9.18
N HIS A 86 27.03 23.54 8.41
CA HIS A 86 26.72 22.41 7.52
C HIS A 86 26.32 21.13 8.28
N VAL A 87 26.88 20.89 9.47
CA VAL A 87 26.50 19.75 10.33
C VAL A 87 25.10 19.97 10.89
N MET A 88 24.80 21.20 11.31
CA MET A 88 23.46 21.57 11.78
C MET A 88 22.41 21.42 10.66
N TYR A 89 22.76 21.79 9.43
CA TYR A 89 21.90 21.57 8.27
C TYR A 89 21.64 20.08 7.98
N LEU A 90 22.66 19.22 8.09
CA LEU A 90 22.50 17.77 7.94
C LEU A 90 21.61 17.17 9.04
N ALA A 91 21.73 17.66 10.28
CA ALA A 91 20.83 17.25 11.35
C ALA A 91 19.37 17.60 11.08
N ASP A 92 19.09 18.80 10.55
CA ASP A 92 17.74 19.19 10.13
C ASP A 92 17.22 18.33 8.97
N MET A 93 18.09 17.98 8.01
CA MET A 93 17.76 17.05 6.92
C MET A 93 17.34 15.67 7.44
N VAL A 94 18.08 15.10 8.42
CA VAL A 94 17.71 13.83 9.05
C VAL A 94 16.33 13.93 9.71
N ASN A 95 16.08 15.00 10.47
CA ASN A 95 14.81 15.22 11.14
C ASN A 95 13.63 15.34 10.14
N SER A 96 13.86 16.05 9.04
CA SER A 96 12.91 16.18 7.95
C SER A 96 12.63 14.84 7.27
N ALA A 97 13.67 14.07 6.93
CA ALA A 97 13.54 12.75 6.33
C ALA A 97 12.80 11.77 7.24
N HIS A 98 13.11 11.78 8.54
CA HIS A 98 12.44 10.96 9.54
C HIS A 98 10.95 11.31 9.62
N THR A 99 10.60 12.60 9.64
CA THR A 99 9.20 13.06 9.64
C THR A 99 8.43 12.55 8.42
N VAL A 100 9.03 12.63 7.23
CA VAL A 100 8.42 12.10 6.00
C VAL A 100 8.20 10.60 6.11
N ARG A 101 9.22 9.85 6.54
CA ARG A 101 9.17 8.39 6.70
C ARG A 101 8.07 7.97 7.68
N GLN A 102 7.96 8.64 8.83
CA GLN A 102 6.90 8.38 9.81
C GLN A 102 5.50 8.66 9.23
N GLY A 103 5.32 9.76 8.50
CA GLY A 103 4.06 10.05 7.83
C GLY A 103 3.66 8.99 6.80
N ARG A 104 4.62 8.46 6.03
CA ARG A 104 4.39 7.35 5.10
C ARG A 104 4.03 6.06 5.84
N ALA A 105 4.76 5.72 6.90
CA ALA A 105 4.50 4.53 7.72
C ALA A 105 3.11 4.56 8.36
N MET A 106 2.72 5.71 8.92
CA MET A 106 1.38 5.91 9.48
C MET A 106 0.28 5.74 8.43
N THR A 107 0.50 6.22 7.21
CA THR A 107 -0.46 6.05 6.11
C THR A 107 -0.60 4.59 5.70
N VAL A 108 0.51 3.85 5.55
CA VAL A 108 0.47 2.41 5.24
C VAL A 108 -0.27 1.65 6.35
N ARG A 109 0.03 1.94 7.62
CA ARG A 109 -0.64 1.33 8.77
C ARG A 109 -2.15 1.59 8.76
N HIS A 110 -2.56 2.81 8.44
CA HIS A 110 -3.98 3.17 8.33
C HIS A 110 -4.68 2.38 7.21
N LEU A 111 -4.03 2.20 6.05
CA LEU A 111 -4.61 1.45 4.94
C LEU A 111 -4.72 -0.07 5.23
N LEU A 112 -3.83 -0.59 6.07
CA LEU A 112 -3.83 -2.00 6.46
C LEU A 112 -4.79 -2.30 7.61
N ASP A 113 -5.21 -1.29 8.37
CA ASP A 113 -6.15 -1.46 9.48
C ASP A 113 -7.58 -1.73 8.97
N PRO A 114 -8.14 -2.94 9.21
CA PRO A 114 -9.50 -3.27 8.78
C PRO A 114 -10.59 -2.43 9.47
N GLN A 115 -10.28 -1.81 10.61
CA GLN A 115 -11.19 -0.99 11.40
C GLN A 115 -11.04 0.51 11.11
N ALA A 116 -10.10 0.90 10.25
CA ALA A 116 -9.91 2.29 9.89
C ALA A 116 -11.14 2.88 9.19
N ILE A 117 -11.53 4.09 9.60
CA ILE A 117 -12.64 4.83 8.99
C ILE A 117 -12.38 5.01 7.50
N GLY A 118 -13.34 4.62 6.66
CA GLY A 118 -13.24 4.72 5.20
C GLY A 118 -12.57 3.52 4.53
N ASN A 119 -12.04 2.56 5.29
CA ASN A 119 -11.49 1.33 4.72
C ASN A 119 -12.62 0.37 4.33
N ARG A 120 -12.71 0.01 3.06
CA ARG A 120 -13.67 -1.00 2.57
C ARG A 120 -12.92 -2.31 2.52
N SER A 121 -13.12 -3.19 3.51
CA SER A 121 -12.47 -4.51 3.52
C SER A 121 -13.01 -5.38 2.37
N GLY A 122 -12.42 -5.25 1.18
CA GLY A 122 -12.63 -6.18 0.08
C GLY A 122 -11.88 -7.47 0.38
N VAL A 123 -12.54 -8.62 0.26
CA VAL A 123 -11.86 -9.91 0.25
C VAL A 123 -10.95 -9.92 -0.97
N TRP A 124 -9.63 -9.94 -0.75
CA TRP A 124 -8.66 -10.11 -1.81
C TRP A 124 -8.89 -11.48 -2.44
N ARG A 125 -9.45 -11.49 -3.64
CA ARG A 125 -9.31 -12.60 -4.58
C ARG A 125 -8.12 -12.19 -5.42
N GLY A 126 -6.97 -12.81 -5.18
CA GLY A 126 -5.73 -12.54 -5.92
C GLY A 126 -5.88 -12.73 -7.43
N PRO A 127 -4.79 -12.71 -8.20
CA PRO A 127 -4.86 -12.95 -9.62
C PRO A 127 -5.41 -14.36 -9.83
N SER A 128 -6.72 -14.46 -10.11
CA SER A 128 -7.32 -15.72 -10.49
C SER A 128 -6.53 -16.18 -11.72
N PRO A 129 -5.86 -17.35 -11.70
CA PRO A 129 -5.47 -17.97 -12.96
C PRO A 129 -6.77 -18.06 -13.76
N LEU A 130 -6.80 -17.50 -14.97
CA LEU A 130 -7.96 -17.49 -15.86
C LEU A 130 -8.71 -18.82 -15.74
N VAL A 131 -9.74 -18.86 -14.87
CA VAL A 131 -10.51 -20.07 -14.64
C VAL A 131 -11.35 -20.16 -15.88
N ARG A 132 -10.87 -21.00 -16.80
CA ARG A 132 -11.55 -21.49 -17.99
C ARG A 132 -13.03 -21.63 -17.64
N ARG A 133 -13.83 -20.75 -18.25
CA ARG A 133 -15.29 -20.66 -18.17
C ARG A 133 -15.89 -22.07 -18.12
N GLY A 134 -16.28 -22.50 -16.92
CA GLY A 134 -17.03 -23.75 -16.72
C GLY A 134 -18.36 -23.67 -17.47
N PRO A 135 -18.97 -24.83 -17.80
CA PRO A 135 -20.06 -24.90 -18.75
C PRO A 135 -21.23 -24.06 -18.26
N ALA A 136 -21.73 -23.17 -19.11
CA ALA A 136 -22.93 -22.41 -18.84
C ALA A 136 -24.08 -23.41 -18.58
N LEU A 137 -24.65 -23.37 -17.38
CA LEU A 137 -25.93 -24.00 -17.13
C LEU A 137 -26.98 -23.22 -17.94
N PRO A 138 -27.71 -23.86 -18.85
CA PRO A 138 -28.80 -23.20 -19.55
C PRO A 138 -29.92 -22.91 -18.55
N THR A 139 -30.09 -21.65 -18.18
CA THR A 139 -31.35 -21.19 -17.58
C THR A 139 -32.40 -21.16 -18.69
N GLY A 140 -33.15 -22.24 -18.82
CA GLY A 140 -34.36 -22.26 -19.63
C GLY A 140 -35.38 -21.27 -19.08
N SER A 141 -36.01 -20.50 -19.97
CA SER A 141 -37.09 -19.58 -19.62
C SER A 141 -38.29 -20.36 -19.10
N PRO A 142 -38.95 -19.91 -18.01
CA PRO A 142 -40.16 -20.57 -17.53
C PRO A 142 -41.27 -20.46 -18.59
N SER A 143 -41.85 -21.61 -18.93
CA SER A 143 -43.04 -21.69 -19.79
C SER A 143 -44.25 -21.16 -19.05
N LEU A 144 -44.80 -20.05 -19.52
CA LEU A 144 -46.08 -19.51 -19.04
C LEU A 144 -47.21 -20.45 -19.48
N PRO A 145 -48.18 -20.77 -18.59
CA PRO A 145 -49.33 -21.56 -18.97
C PRO A 145 -50.19 -20.79 -19.97
N ALA A 146 -50.41 -21.40 -21.14
CA ALA A 146 -51.35 -20.93 -22.15
C ALA A 146 -52.77 -20.95 -21.58
N THR A 147 -53.28 -19.77 -21.20
CA THR A 147 -54.71 -19.62 -20.91
C THR A 147 -55.43 -19.56 -22.26
N GLY A 148 -55.86 -20.73 -22.73
CA GLY A 148 -56.85 -20.82 -23.79
C GLY A 148 -58.17 -20.28 -23.27
N GLN A 149 -58.61 -19.15 -23.82
CA GLN A 149 -60.03 -18.83 -23.90
C GLN A 149 -60.38 -18.50 -25.35
N ALA A 150 -61.23 -19.37 -25.90
CA ALA A 150 -61.83 -19.31 -27.21
C ALA A 150 -63.03 -18.32 -27.20
N PRO A 151 -63.85 -18.23 -28.27
CA PRO A 151 -63.93 -17.08 -29.15
C PRO A 151 -65.16 -16.18 -28.91
N ALA A 152 -65.13 -15.02 -29.56
CA ALA A 152 -66.13 -13.98 -29.58
C ALA A 152 -67.56 -14.41 -29.96
N ARG A 153 -68.56 -13.72 -29.39
CA ARG A 153 -69.84 -13.48 -30.06
C ARG A 153 -70.42 -12.10 -29.68
N ARG A 154 -70.53 -11.23 -30.68
CA ARG A 154 -71.38 -10.02 -30.71
C ARG A 154 -72.84 -10.36 -30.36
N VAL A 155 -73.61 -9.41 -29.82
CA VAL A 155 -74.77 -8.74 -30.48
C VAL A 155 -75.09 -7.42 -29.75
N ALA A 156 -75.56 -6.46 -30.57
CA ALA A 156 -75.88 -5.07 -30.31
C ALA A 156 -77.13 -4.83 -29.43
N ARG A 157 -77.25 -3.59 -28.95
CA ARG A 157 -78.52 -2.86 -28.93
C ARG A 157 -78.29 -1.41 -29.31
#